data_AF-A0A6V7HFJ7-F1
#
_entry.id   AF-A0A6V7HFJ7-F1
#
_cell.length_a   1.000
_cell.length_b   1.000
_cell.length_c   1.000
_cell.angle_alpha   90.00
_cell.angle_beta   90.00
_cell.angle_gamma   90.00
#
_symmetry.space_group_name_H-M   'P 1'
#
loop_
_entity.id
_entity.type
_entity.pdbx_description
1 polymer ?
#
loop_
_entity_poly.entity_id
_entity_poly.type
_entity_poly.pdbx_seq_one_letter_code
_entity_poly.pdbx_strand_id
1 'polypeptide(L)'
;EEISRLCPSGVACSELSGDCLKCNLNLNCVYGAVYVANCSVLENIDCVVSNTIIDILNFKGEQFFQKKYICRYCYQTEHWEHECHQKNSCSSVASPRQYYRTNCTVNGDILCLGRRRFMKNLLCNWTVGYRWSTALILSITLGGFGADRFYLGHWQEGIGKLFSFGGLGVWTLIDVMLISMRYLGPADGSLYI
;
A
#
# COMPACT_ATOMS: atom_id res chain seq x y z
N GLU A 1 4.26 25.14 6.70
CA GLU A 1 3.79 24.35 7.87
C GLU A 1 3.61 22.85 7.63
N GLU A 2 3.53 22.34 6.39
CA GLU A 2 3.45 20.87 6.15
C GLU A 2 4.81 20.14 6.09
N ILE A 3 5.89 20.84 5.72
CA ILE A 3 7.22 20.22 5.52
C ILE A 3 7.92 19.93 6.86
N SER A 4 7.64 20.72 7.90
CA SER A 4 8.21 20.56 9.25
C SER A 4 7.64 19.38 10.05
N ARG A 5 6.57 18.72 9.56
CA ARG A 5 5.97 17.54 10.23
C ARG A 5 6.40 16.19 9.62
N LEU A 6 7.02 16.19 8.44
CA LEU A 6 7.44 14.95 7.76
C LEU A 6 8.90 14.57 8.03
N CYS A 7 9.71 15.51 8.51
CA CYS A 7 11.14 15.29 8.70
C CYS A 7 11.43 15.11 10.21
N PRO A 8 11.84 13.91 10.66
CA PRO A 8 12.19 13.69 12.05
C PRO A 8 13.44 14.51 12.45
N SER A 9 13.35 15.23 13.57
CA SER A 9 14.48 15.93 14.18
C SER A 9 15.29 14.97 15.07
N GLY A 10 16.61 15.05 15.04
CA GLY A 10 17.47 14.26 15.93
C GLY A 10 18.03 12.94 15.36
N VAL A 11 17.79 12.65 14.08
CA VAL A 11 18.43 11.54 13.34
C VAL A 11 19.72 11.99 12.63
N ALA A 12 20.56 11.03 12.26
CA ALA A 12 21.78 11.29 11.53
C ALA A 12 21.47 11.94 10.16
N CYS A 13 22.20 12.98 9.77
CA CYS A 13 21.98 13.69 8.51
C CYS A 13 22.03 12.76 7.26
N SER A 14 22.76 11.64 7.35
CA SER A 14 22.85 10.62 6.30
C SER A 14 21.60 9.73 6.17
N GLU A 15 20.79 9.63 7.23
CA GLU A 15 19.58 8.79 7.31
C GLU A 15 18.31 9.59 7.04
N LEU A 16 18.42 10.88 6.75
CA LEU A 16 17.26 11.69 6.39
C LEU A 16 16.61 11.20 5.08
N SER A 17 15.28 11.26 5.07
CA SER A 17 14.45 11.01 3.90
C SER A 17 14.79 11.98 2.77
N GLY A 18 14.77 11.50 1.52
CA GLY A 18 14.99 12.32 0.34
C GLY A 18 14.01 13.48 0.16
N ASP A 19 12.89 13.52 0.89
CA ASP A 19 11.99 14.69 0.93
C ASP A 19 12.60 15.86 1.72
N CYS A 20 13.50 15.58 2.65
CA CYS A 20 14.17 16.53 3.54
C CYS A 20 15.53 17.00 3.00
N LEU A 21 15.92 16.52 1.82
CA LEU A 21 17.23 16.71 1.23
C LEU A 21 17.14 17.39 -0.14
N LYS A 22 18.02 18.37 -0.37
CA LYS A 22 18.22 19.00 -1.67
C LYS A 22 19.45 18.38 -2.32
N CYS A 23 19.24 17.45 -3.25
CA CYS A 23 20.32 16.76 -3.96
C CYS A 23 20.52 17.30 -5.38
N ASN A 24 21.78 17.50 -5.77
CA ASN A 24 22.13 17.81 -7.15
C ASN A 24 22.25 16.52 -7.97
N LEU A 25 21.26 16.27 -8.81
CA LEU A 25 21.14 15.08 -9.64
C LEU A 25 21.57 15.37 -11.08
N ASN A 26 22.38 14.47 -11.66
CA ASN A 26 22.76 14.58 -13.07
C ASN A 26 21.62 14.05 -13.95
N LEU A 27 21.08 14.89 -14.83
CA LEU A 27 20.00 14.52 -15.76
C LEU A 27 20.52 13.78 -17.02
N ASN A 28 21.82 13.85 -17.31
CA ASN A 28 22.45 13.22 -18.46
C ASN A 28 23.09 11.86 -18.12
N CYS A 29 22.65 11.25 -17.02
CA CYS A 29 23.18 9.96 -16.57
C CYS A 29 22.68 8.80 -17.45
N VAL A 30 23.45 7.71 -17.49
CA VAL A 30 23.03 6.48 -18.18
C VAL A 30 22.03 5.74 -17.29
N TYR A 31 20.83 5.44 -17.84
CA TYR A 31 19.78 4.74 -17.10
C TYR A 31 20.28 3.42 -16.51
N GLY A 32 19.96 3.19 -15.23
CA GLY A 32 20.34 1.97 -14.49
C GLY A 32 21.75 1.98 -13.90
N ALA A 33 22.62 2.92 -14.28
CA ALA A 33 23.94 3.05 -13.67
C ALA A 33 23.88 3.78 -12.30
N VAL A 34 24.85 3.47 -11.44
CA VAL A 34 24.97 4.06 -10.11
C VAL A 34 25.82 5.33 -10.17
N TYR A 35 25.30 6.42 -9.61
CA TYR A 35 25.95 7.72 -9.52
C TYR A 35 25.97 8.21 -8.08
N VAL A 36 26.80 9.22 -7.82
CA VAL A 36 26.90 9.90 -6.52
C VAL A 36 26.36 11.31 -6.67
N ALA A 37 25.40 11.69 -5.83
CA ALA A 37 24.84 13.03 -5.75
C ALA A 37 25.34 13.73 -4.48
N ASN A 38 25.62 15.02 -4.60
CA ASN A 38 25.86 15.89 -3.45
C ASN A 38 24.52 16.42 -2.96
N CYS A 39 24.19 16.13 -1.70
CA CYS A 39 22.95 16.50 -1.05
C CYS A 39 23.22 17.46 0.11
N SER A 40 22.36 18.46 0.26
CA SER A 40 22.31 19.33 1.43
C SER A 40 20.97 19.18 2.16
N VAL A 41 20.97 19.50 3.45
CA VAL A 41 19.76 19.51 4.28
C VAL A 41 18.98 20.80 4.03
N LEU A 42 17.65 20.76 4.06
CA LEU A 42 16.84 21.98 3.99
C LEU A 42 17.05 22.85 5.24
N GLU A 43 17.06 24.18 5.06
CA GLU A 43 17.40 25.21 6.06
C GLU A 43 16.53 25.22 7.35
N ASN A 44 15.52 24.37 7.45
CA ASN A 44 14.58 24.31 8.58
C ASN A 44 14.66 23.00 9.40
N ILE A 45 15.71 22.18 9.21
CA ILE A 45 15.79 20.84 9.82
C ILE A 45 17.15 20.65 10.50
N ASP A 46 17.13 20.47 11.83
CA ASP A 46 18.31 20.15 12.63
C ASP A 46 18.53 18.63 12.68
N CYS A 47 19.66 18.17 12.15
CA CYS A 47 20.09 16.76 12.18
C CYS A 47 21.41 16.62 12.96
N VAL A 48 21.62 15.44 13.56
CA VAL A 48 22.80 15.16 14.40
C VAL A 48 23.91 14.59 13.52
N VAL A 49 25.00 15.32 13.34
CA VAL A 49 26.21 14.77 12.70
C VAL A 49 26.97 13.96 13.75
N SER A 50 27.19 12.66 13.49
CA SER A 50 27.89 11.80 14.45
C SER A 50 29.40 12.10 14.45
N ASN A 51 29.84 12.78 15.52
CA ASN A 51 31.17 12.81 16.13
C ASN A 51 32.35 13.42 15.35
N THR A 52 32.42 14.75 15.25
CA THR A 52 33.69 15.48 15.51
C THR A 52 33.45 16.80 16.26
N ILE A 53 34.36 17.16 17.18
CA ILE A 53 34.37 18.45 17.91
C ILE A 53 34.42 19.67 16.95
N ILE A 54 34.78 19.45 15.69
CA ILE A 54 34.89 20.45 14.64
C ILE A 54 33.50 20.86 14.09
N ASP A 55 32.48 20.01 14.20
CA ASP A 55 31.13 20.29 13.66
C ASP A 55 30.27 21.15 14.59
N ILE A 56 30.54 21.16 15.91
CA ILE A 56 29.79 21.98 16.89
C ILE A 56 30.03 23.49 16.66
N LEU A 57 31.17 23.86 16.06
CA LEU A 57 31.51 25.25 15.73
C LEU A 57 30.99 25.72 14.36
N ASN A 58 30.39 24.84 13.55
CA ASN A 58 29.90 25.13 12.19
C ASN A 58 28.36 25.12 12.10
N PHE A 59 27.67 25.69 13.10
CA PHE A 59 26.20 25.85 13.12
C PHE A 59 25.68 26.87 12.07
N LYS A 60 26.44 27.13 11.00
CA LYS A 60 26.16 28.14 9.96
C LYS A 60 26.71 27.78 8.56
N GLY A 61 26.97 26.51 8.27
CA GLY A 61 27.50 26.07 6.97
C GLY A 61 26.59 25.08 6.24
N GLU A 62 26.43 25.25 4.92
CA GLU A 62 25.83 24.26 4.02
C GLU A 62 26.68 22.97 4.02
N GLN A 63 26.34 21.99 4.86
CA GLN A 63 27.03 20.70 4.82
C GLN A 63 26.50 19.88 3.64
N PHE A 64 27.39 19.60 2.69
CA PHE A 64 27.14 18.70 1.57
C PHE A 64 27.62 17.30 1.93
N PHE A 65 26.75 16.31 1.79
CA PHE A 65 27.11 14.90 1.93
C PHE A 65 26.78 14.14 0.65
N GLN A 66 27.47 13.01 0.45
CA GLN A 66 27.35 12.21 -0.75
C GLN A 66 26.36 11.07 -0.54
N LYS A 67 25.32 10.98 -1.39
CA LYS A 67 24.44 9.80 -1.46
C LYS A 67 24.56 9.13 -2.82
N LYS A 68 24.60 7.79 -2.80
CA LYS A 68 24.53 6.97 -4.01
C LYS A 68 23.08 6.88 -4.48
N TYR A 69 22.89 6.93 -5.79
CA TYR A 69 21.58 6.76 -6.42
C TYR A 69 21.71 6.03 -7.75
N ILE A 70 20.62 5.37 -8.15
CA ILE A 70 20.53 4.75 -9.47
C ILE A 70 19.88 5.76 -10.40
N CYS A 71 20.46 5.99 -11.57
CA CYS A 71 19.88 6.85 -12.59
C CYS A 71 18.58 6.25 -13.13
N ARG A 72 17.44 6.67 -12.58
CA ARG A 72 16.08 6.33 -13.01
C ARG A 72 15.08 7.32 -12.45
N TYR A 73 13.92 7.43 -13.09
CA TYR A 73 12.84 8.26 -12.55
C TYR A 73 12.13 7.58 -11.39
N CYS A 74 11.56 8.37 -10.49
CA CYS A 74 10.84 7.87 -9.32
C CYS A 74 9.69 6.91 -9.68
N TYR A 75 9.00 7.11 -10.81
CA TYR A 75 7.93 6.23 -11.26
C TYR A 75 8.40 4.86 -11.80
N GLN A 76 9.71 4.70 -12.05
CA GLN A 76 10.35 3.46 -12.52
C GLN A 76 10.94 2.63 -11.37
N THR A 77 10.70 3.04 -10.12
CA THR A 77 11.10 2.28 -8.94
C THR A 77 10.31 0.97 -8.84
N GLU A 78 10.90 -0.01 -8.17
CA GLU A 78 10.31 -1.33 -7.97
C GLU A 78 9.23 -1.28 -6.87
N HIS A 79 8.33 -2.27 -6.85
CA HIS A 79 7.17 -2.31 -5.93
C HIS A 79 7.52 -2.22 -4.44
N TRP A 80 8.72 -2.64 -4.03
CA TRP A 80 9.21 -2.57 -2.65
C TRP A 80 9.93 -1.25 -2.34
N GLU A 81 10.22 -0.45 -3.35
CA GLU A 81 10.95 0.82 -3.25
C GLU A 81 9.99 2.02 -3.14
N HIS A 82 8.70 1.79 -3.33
CA HIS A 82 7.65 2.77 -3.16
C HIS A 82 6.44 2.17 -2.46
N GLU A 83 5.79 2.99 -1.64
CA GLU A 83 4.54 2.65 -1.01
C GLU A 83 3.38 3.33 -1.74
N CYS A 84 2.37 2.56 -2.12
CA CYS A 84 1.17 3.06 -2.78
C CYS A 84 -0.01 3.03 -1.82
N HIS A 85 -0.82 4.09 -1.84
CA HIS A 85 -2.01 4.14 -1.01
C HIS A 85 -3.02 3.07 -1.46
N GLN A 86 -3.39 2.16 -0.58
CA GLN A 86 -4.39 1.15 -0.90
C GLN A 86 -5.78 1.78 -0.94
N LYS A 87 -6.59 1.39 -1.93
CA LYS A 87 -7.99 1.80 -2.02
C LYS A 87 -8.87 0.77 -1.32
N ASN A 88 -9.75 1.23 -0.44
CA ASN A 88 -10.60 0.42 0.43
C ASN A 88 -11.97 0.04 -0.15
N SER A 89 -12.19 0.24 -1.45
CA SER A 89 -13.53 0.12 -2.08
C SER A 89 -13.46 -0.32 -3.54
N CYS A 90 -12.62 -1.29 -3.86
CA CYS A 90 -12.55 -1.86 -5.20
C CYS A 90 -12.94 -3.34 -5.22
N SER A 91 -13.52 -3.79 -6.34
CA SER A 91 -13.87 -5.19 -6.55
C SER A 91 -12.66 -5.97 -7.04
N SER A 92 -12.19 -6.91 -6.23
CA SER A 92 -11.04 -7.78 -6.51
C SER A 92 -11.43 -9.03 -7.31
N VAL A 93 -12.73 -9.38 -7.28
CA VAL A 93 -13.29 -10.59 -7.91
C VAL A 93 -13.94 -10.27 -9.26
N ALA A 94 -13.91 -9.01 -9.71
CA ALA A 94 -14.40 -8.62 -11.03
C ALA A 94 -13.68 -9.38 -12.17
N SER A 95 -14.43 -9.73 -13.22
CA SER A 95 -13.89 -10.33 -14.45
C SER A 95 -14.27 -9.44 -15.65
N PRO A 96 -13.30 -8.78 -16.32
CA PRO A 96 -11.85 -8.81 -16.06
C PRO A 96 -11.46 -8.10 -14.74
N ARG A 97 -10.29 -8.45 -14.19
CA ARG A 97 -9.81 -7.86 -12.92
C ARG A 97 -9.70 -6.34 -13.04
N GLN A 98 -10.23 -5.64 -12.04
CA GLN A 98 -10.27 -4.19 -12.02
C GLN A 98 -8.90 -3.61 -11.64
N TYR A 99 -8.52 -2.53 -12.34
CA TYR A 99 -7.38 -1.68 -11.98
C TYR A 99 -7.88 -0.39 -11.34
N TYR A 100 -7.12 0.15 -10.40
CA TYR A 100 -7.38 1.46 -9.81
C TYR A 100 -6.12 2.32 -9.83
N ARG A 101 -6.33 3.63 -10.01
CA ARG A 101 -5.27 4.63 -10.00
C ARG A 101 -5.05 5.10 -8.56
N THR A 102 -3.81 5.08 -8.10
CA THR A 102 -3.43 5.54 -6.75
C THR A 102 -2.13 6.32 -6.75
N ASN A 103 -1.95 7.12 -5.70
CA ASN A 103 -0.73 7.84 -5.43
C ASN A 103 0.28 6.91 -4.74
N CYS A 104 1.47 6.86 -5.29
CA CYS A 104 2.62 6.14 -4.75
C CYS A 104 3.71 7.13 -4.37
N THR A 105 4.38 6.86 -3.25
CA THR A 105 5.49 7.64 -2.72
C THR A 105 6.72 6.75 -2.62
N VAL A 106 7.83 7.19 -3.18
CA VAL A 106 9.12 6.47 -3.07
C VAL A 106 9.64 6.54 -1.63
N ASN A 107 10.23 5.44 -1.15
CA ASN A 107 10.86 5.37 0.18
C ASN A 107 11.93 6.45 0.37
N GLY A 108 12.03 6.98 1.59
CA GLY A 108 12.93 8.09 1.93
C GLY A 108 14.40 7.83 1.58
N ASP A 109 14.86 6.59 1.72
CA ASP A 109 16.27 6.23 1.50
C ASP A 109 16.70 6.24 0.03
N ILE A 110 15.73 6.16 -0.88
CA ILE A 110 15.98 6.00 -2.31
C ILE A 110 15.92 7.37 -2.97
N LEU A 111 17.03 7.75 -3.62
CA LEU A 111 17.11 8.96 -4.42
C LEU A 111 16.79 8.63 -5.89
N CYS A 112 15.91 9.43 -6.51
CA CYS A 112 15.39 9.22 -7.85
C CYS A 112 15.15 10.54 -8.56
N LEU A 113 15.09 10.50 -9.90
CA LEU A 113 14.86 11.68 -10.74
C LEU A 113 13.35 12.03 -10.78
N GLY A 114 13.04 13.32 -10.76
CA GLY A 114 11.67 13.83 -10.90
C GLY A 114 10.89 13.90 -9.59
N ARG A 115 9.55 13.80 -9.67
CA ARG A 115 8.66 13.90 -8.51
C ARG A 115 8.60 12.55 -7.76
N ARG A 116 8.83 12.57 -6.45
CA ARG A 116 8.80 11.39 -5.57
C ARG A 116 7.39 10.81 -5.36
N ARG A 117 6.37 11.66 -5.52
CA ARG A 117 4.95 11.26 -5.52
C ARG A 117 4.44 11.17 -6.96
N PHE A 118 3.95 10.00 -7.34
CA PHE A 118 3.47 9.74 -8.70
C PHE A 118 2.23 8.86 -8.70
N MET A 119 1.50 8.94 -9.81
CA MET A 119 0.28 8.15 -10.02
C MET A 119 0.61 6.82 -10.70
N LYS A 120 0.10 5.71 -10.16
CA LYS A 120 0.27 4.36 -10.71
C LYS A 120 -1.07 3.63 -10.78
N ASN A 121 -1.26 2.84 -11.83
CA ASN A 121 -2.39 1.93 -11.94
C ASN A 121 -2.01 0.59 -11.33
N LEU A 122 -2.70 0.19 -10.28
CA LEU A 122 -2.49 -1.07 -9.59
C LEU A 122 -3.71 -1.98 -9.76
N LEU A 123 -3.46 -3.28 -9.72
CA LEU A 123 -4.52 -4.27 -9.65
C LEU A 123 -5.25 -4.14 -8.31
N CYS A 124 -6.57 -4.22 -8.34
CA CYS A 124 -7.36 -4.29 -7.10
C CYS A 124 -7.06 -5.59 -6.35
N ASN A 125 -6.60 -5.46 -5.10
CA ASN A 125 -6.42 -6.54 -4.15
C ASN A 125 -6.89 -6.06 -2.78
N TRP A 126 -8.20 -6.09 -2.59
CA TRP A 126 -8.91 -5.55 -1.44
C TRP A 126 -9.59 -6.66 -0.63
N THR A 127 -9.42 -6.63 0.69
CA THR A 127 -9.96 -7.60 1.65
C THR A 127 -10.62 -6.85 2.80
N VAL A 128 -11.87 -7.20 3.14
CA VAL A 128 -12.61 -6.55 4.25
C VAL A 128 -12.43 -7.30 5.57
N GLY A 129 -12.18 -8.61 5.55
CA GLY A 129 -12.17 -9.42 6.77
C GLY A 129 -12.86 -10.78 6.66
N TYR A 130 -13.53 -11.08 5.55
CA TYR A 130 -14.30 -12.31 5.40
C TYR A 130 -13.39 -13.54 5.37
N ARG A 131 -13.59 -14.46 6.32
CA ARG A 131 -12.83 -15.72 6.38
C ARG A 131 -13.59 -16.81 5.64
N TRP A 132 -12.93 -17.45 4.69
CA TRP A 132 -13.54 -18.51 3.90
C TRP A 132 -14.02 -19.68 4.77
N SER A 133 -13.21 -20.07 5.77
CA SER A 133 -13.56 -21.13 6.71
C SER A 133 -14.83 -20.82 7.51
N THR A 134 -15.00 -19.57 7.93
CA THR A 134 -16.19 -19.15 8.69
C THR A 134 -17.43 -19.19 7.82
N ALA A 135 -17.34 -18.71 6.57
CA ALA A 135 -18.43 -18.79 5.61
C ALA A 135 -18.87 -20.25 5.39
N LEU A 136 -17.91 -21.17 5.23
CA LEU A 136 -18.21 -22.61 5.10
C LEU A 136 -18.88 -23.21 6.34
N ILE A 137 -18.35 -22.94 7.54
CA ILE A 137 -18.92 -23.47 8.78
C ILE A 137 -20.35 -22.95 8.97
N LEU A 138 -20.58 -21.67 8.69
CA LEU A 138 -21.91 -21.07 8.76
C LEU A 138 -22.85 -21.69 7.72
N SER A 139 -22.37 -22.03 6.52
CA SER A 139 -23.18 -22.68 5.50
C SER A 139 -23.60 -24.10 5.90
N ILE A 140 -22.68 -24.87 6.49
CA ILE A 140 -22.96 -26.25 6.94
C ILE A 140 -23.92 -26.28 8.14
N THR A 141 -23.70 -25.41 9.14
CA THR A 141 -24.43 -25.45 10.42
C THR A 141 -25.72 -24.63 10.40
N LEU A 142 -25.68 -23.46 9.75
CA LEU A 142 -26.73 -22.43 9.81
C LEU A 142 -27.16 -21.97 8.40
N GLY A 143 -26.74 -22.65 7.33
CA GLY A 143 -27.08 -22.26 5.95
C GLY A 143 -28.56 -22.41 5.63
N GLY A 144 -29.28 -23.27 6.37
CA GLY A 144 -30.74 -23.40 6.23
C GLY A 144 -31.48 -22.12 6.62
N PHE A 145 -30.91 -21.35 7.55
CA PHE A 145 -31.38 -20.03 7.95
C PHE A 145 -30.69 -18.90 7.17
N GLY A 146 -29.87 -19.23 6.17
CA GLY A 146 -29.14 -18.25 5.34
C GLY A 146 -28.06 -17.47 6.07
N ALA A 147 -27.53 -17.96 7.19
CA ALA A 147 -26.52 -17.25 7.99
C ALA A 147 -25.22 -16.98 7.20
N ASP A 148 -24.85 -17.88 6.30
CA ASP A 148 -23.77 -17.71 5.34
C ASP A 148 -24.01 -16.54 4.36
N ARG A 149 -25.25 -16.37 3.88
CA ARG A 149 -25.62 -15.24 3.00
C ARG A 149 -25.59 -13.91 3.74
N PHE A 150 -26.10 -13.87 4.97
CA PHE A 150 -25.97 -12.68 5.82
C PHE A 150 -24.50 -12.35 6.12
N TYR A 151 -23.68 -13.36 6.40
CA TYR A 151 -22.25 -13.18 6.64
C TYR A 151 -21.54 -12.58 5.42
N LEU A 152 -21.85 -13.02 4.20
CA LEU A 152 -21.24 -12.52 2.97
C LEU A 152 -21.82 -11.18 2.47
N GLY A 153 -22.81 -10.61 3.15
CA GLY A 153 -23.47 -9.36 2.76
C GLY A 153 -24.65 -9.52 1.79
N HIS A 154 -25.00 -10.76 1.41
CA HIS A 154 -26.13 -11.11 0.56
C HIS A 154 -27.45 -11.17 1.36
N TRP A 155 -27.81 -10.08 2.03
CA TRP A 155 -28.93 -10.06 2.99
C TRP A 155 -30.29 -10.37 2.35
N GLN A 156 -30.51 -9.97 1.09
CA GLN A 156 -31.75 -10.22 0.35
C GLN A 156 -31.95 -11.73 0.11
N GLU A 157 -30.91 -12.43 -0.32
CA GLU A 157 -30.94 -13.88 -0.50
C GLU A 157 -31.07 -14.61 0.84
N GLY A 158 -30.45 -14.09 1.90
CA GLY A 158 -30.57 -14.62 3.27
C GLY A 158 -32.01 -14.60 3.78
N ILE A 159 -32.75 -13.50 3.56
CA ILE A 159 -34.17 -13.40 3.90
C ILE A 159 -35.01 -14.39 3.10
N GLY A 160 -34.72 -14.54 1.79
CA GLY A 160 -35.40 -15.54 0.95
C GLY A 160 -35.24 -16.96 1.49
N LYS A 161 -34.03 -17.31 1.96
CA LYS A 161 -33.76 -18.60 2.59
C LYS A 161 -34.54 -18.80 3.89
N LEU A 162 -34.58 -17.79 4.76
CA LEU A 162 -35.35 -17.83 6.01
C LEU A 162 -36.84 -18.16 5.77
N PHE A 163 -37.49 -17.44 4.85
CA PHE A 163 -38.91 -17.66 4.56
C PHE A 163 -39.18 -19.00 3.86
N SER A 164 -38.22 -19.50 3.09
CA SER A 164 -38.29 -20.83 2.48
C SER A 164 -37.94 -21.98 3.44
N PHE A 165 -37.65 -21.69 4.72
CA PHE A 165 -37.08 -22.64 5.69
C PHE A 165 -35.85 -23.39 5.13
N GLY A 166 -35.03 -22.69 4.34
CA GLY A 166 -33.84 -23.26 3.70
C GLY A 166 -34.13 -24.34 2.65
N GLY A 167 -35.37 -24.43 2.15
CA GLY A 167 -35.83 -25.39 1.14
C GLY A 167 -35.40 -26.83 1.42
N LEU A 168 -35.72 -27.34 2.62
CA LEU A 168 -35.46 -28.72 3.05
C LEU A 168 -33.98 -29.16 2.95
N GLY A 169 -33.03 -28.21 2.99
CA GLY A 169 -31.59 -28.49 2.91
C GLY A 169 -31.01 -28.51 1.49
N VAL A 170 -31.81 -28.32 0.45
CA VAL A 170 -31.29 -28.20 -0.93
C VAL A 170 -30.42 -26.94 -1.06
N TRP A 171 -30.88 -25.81 -0.50
CA TRP A 171 -30.14 -24.55 -0.53
C TRP A 171 -28.85 -24.59 0.28
N THR A 172 -28.78 -25.42 1.32
CA THR A 172 -27.55 -25.58 2.11
C THR A 172 -26.52 -26.39 1.34
N LEU A 173 -26.96 -27.46 0.67
CA LEU A 173 -26.08 -28.27 -0.18
C LEU A 173 -25.47 -27.45 -1.32
N ILE A 174 -26.30 -26.64 -2.00
CA ILE A 174 -25.83 -25.77 -3.10
C ILE A 174 -24.80 -24.76 -2.59
N ASP A 175 -25.06 -24.10 -1.46
CA ASP A 175 -24.15 -23.08 -0.93
C ASP A 175 -22.84 -23.67 -0.45
N VAL A 176 -22.86 -24.84 0.20
CA VAL A 176 -21.64 -25.55 0.59
C VAL A 176 -20.78 -25.86 -0.65
N MET A 177 -21.39 -26.30 -1.75
CA MET A 177 -20.65 -26.52 -3.01
C MET A 177 -20.09 -25.22 -3.59
N LEU A 178 -20.89 -24.15 -3.66
CA LEU A 178 -20.45 -22.87 -4.24
C LEU A 178 -19.35 -22.18 -3.43
N ILE A 179 -19.46 -22.20 -2.09
CA ILE A 179 -18.46 -21.60 -1.20
C ILE A 179 -17.19 -22.46 -1.18
N SER A 180 -17.32 -23.80 -1.18
CA SER A 180 -16.15 -24.69 -1.20
C SER A 180 -15.32 -24.52 -2.48
N MET A 181 -15.98 -24.35 -3.63
CA MET A 181 -15.35 -24.04 -4.90
C MET A 181 -14.86 -22.58 -5.02
N ARG A 182 -15.10 -21.73 -4.00
CA ARG A 182 -14.85 -20.28 -4.02
C ARG A 182 -15.53 -19.54 -5.17
N TYR A 183 -16.60 -20.11 -5.72
CA TYR A 183 -17.38 -19.47 -6.78
C TYR A 183 -18.27 -18.37 -6.21
N LEU A 184 -18.77 -18.58 -4.99
CA LEU A 184 -19.48 -17.56 -4.22
C LEU A 184 -18.52 -16.83 -3.29
N GLY A 185 -18.50 -15.50 -3.40
CA GLY A 185 -17.70 -14.61 -2.57
C GLY A 185 -18.53 -13.53 -1.87
N PRO A 186 -17.88 -12.64 -1.10
CA PRO A 186 -18.52 -11.48 -0.49
C PRO A 186 -19.21 -10.57 -1.51
N ALA A 187 -20.35 -9.99 -1.15
CA ALA A 187 -21.12 -9.09 -2.01
C ALA A 187 -20.33 -7.85 -2.46
N ASP A 188 -19.41 -7.36 -1.61
CA ASP A 188 -18.56 -6.20 -1.90
C ASP A 188 -17.45 -6.49 -2.94
N GLY A 189 -17.31 -7.73 -3.40
CA GLY A 189 -16.26 -8.15 -4.32
C GLY A 189 -14.85 -8.17 -3.70
N SER A 190 -14.76 -8.17 -2.36
CA SER A 190 -13.50 -8.36 -1.64
C SER A 190 -13.06 -9.83 -1.66
N LEU A 191 -11.75 -10.08 -1.49
CA LEU A 191 -11.23 -11.43 -1.38
C LEU A 191 -11.43 -12.00 0.03
N TYR A 192 -11.56 -13.32 0.10
CA TYR A 192 -11.45 -14.05 1.37
C TYR A 192 -10.04 -13.96 1.94
N ILE A 193 -9.96 -13.94 3.27
CA ILE A 193 -8.74 -14.10 4.08
C ILE A 193 -8.59 -15.57 4.51
#